data_AF-A0AAD5YDP6-F1
#
_entry.id   AF-A0AAD5YDP6-F1
#
_cell.length_a   1.000
_cell.length_b   1.000
_cell.length_c   1.000
_cell.angle_alpha   90.00
_cell.angle_beta   90.00
_cell.angle_gamma   90.00
#
_symmetry.space_group_name_H-M   'P 1'
#
loop_
_entity.id
_entity.type
_entity.pdbx_description
1 polymer ?
#
loop_
_entity_poly.entity_id
_entity_poly.type
_entity_poly.pdbx_seq_one_letter_code
_entity_poly.pdbx_strand_id
1 'polypeptide(L)'
;MRFRTLLLRTVRDIDKLAHDVIPRHPTLRPHDRVLHHFRFIQPLLPRDEDDLTPLHYYDSAIQLARHASREPTEAEFDIGMRAAYDISRVLKECRMEMLQGSNATLDSIVTEQKPT
;
A
#
# COMPACT_ATOMS: atom_id res chain seq x y z
N MET A 1 0.37 8.57 23.92
CA MET A 1 0.48 8.58 22.43
C MET A 1 -0.92 8.53 21.82
N ARG A 2 -1.12 8.95 20.57
CA ARG A 2 -2.43 8.90 19.87
C ARG A 2 -2.41 7.86 18.74
N PHE A 3 -2.43 6.58 19.12
CA PHE A 3 -2.29 5.44 18.21
C PHE A 3 -3.38 5.40 17.15
N ARG A 4 -4.64 5.65 17.52
CA ARG A 4 -5.76 5.69 16.58
C ARG A 4 -5.50 6.69 15.46
N THR A 5 -5.11 7.91 15.79
CA THR A 5 -4.90 8.98 14.81
C THR A 5 -3.75 8.64 13.86
N LEU A 6 -2.68 8.04 14.37
CA LEU A 6 -1.53 7.63 13.57
C LEU A 6 -1.89 6.50 12.61
N LEU A 7 -2.59 5.46 13.05
CA LEU A 7 -3.08 4.38 12.18
C LEU A 7 -4.02 4.91 11.09
N LEU A 8 -4.99 5.75 11.43
CA LEU A 8 -5.94 6.26 10.44
C LEU A 8 -5.27 7.17 9.40
N ARG A 9 -4.17 7.83 9.75
CA ARG A 9 -3.40 8.65 8.82
C ARG A 9 -2.76 7.81 7.71
N THR A 10 -2.24 6.63 8.04
CA THR A 10 -1.54 5.77 7.07
C THR A 10 -2.44 5.34 5.90
N VAL A 11 -3.77 5.34 6.08
CA VAL A 11 -4.73 5.00 5.01
C VAL A 11 -4.56 5.95 3.83
N ARG A 12 -4.40 7.25 4.10
CA ARG A 12 -4.20 8.27 3.05
C ARG A 12 -2.82 8.18 2.42
N ASP A 13 -1.81 7.85 3.21
CA ASP A 13 -0.44 7.72 2.74
C ASP A 13 -0.31 6.51 1.78
N ILE A 14 -0.94 5.38 2.12
CA ILE A 14 -1.01 4.19 1.26
C ILE A 14 -1.88 4.46 0.03
N ASP A 15 -3.00 5.15 0.16
CA ASP A 15 -3.87 5.51 -0.98
C ASP A 15 -3.13 6.32 -2.03
N LYS A 16 -2.30 7.27 -1.61
CA LYS A 16 -1.44 8.02 -2.52
C LYS A 16 -0.45 7.11 -3.27
N LEU A 17 0.22 6.20 -2.54
CA LEU A 17 1.14 5.24 -3.17
C LEU A 17 0.43 4.30 -4.14
N ALA A 18 -0.81 3.89 -3.82
CA ALA A 18 -1.61 3.04 -4.70
C ALA A 18 -1.94 3.75 -6.01
N HIS A 19 -2.26 5.05 -5.98
CA HIS A 19 -2.47 5.84 -7.21
C HIS A 19 -1.19 6.06 -8.02
N ASP A 20 -0.03 6.15 -7.36
CA ASP A 20 1.27 6.24 -8.05
C ASP A 20 1.59 4.96 -8.85
N VAL A 21 1.13 3.80 -8.39
CA VAL A 21 1.35 2.49 -9.06
C VAL A 21 0.20 2.14 -10.01
N ILE A 22 -1.03 2.45 -9.63
CA ILE A 22 -2.26 2.15 -10.38
C ILE A 22 -2.98 3.47 -10.65
N PRO A 23 -2.72 4.15 -11.79
CA PRO A 23 -3.31 5.48 -12.06
C PRO A 23 -4.84 5.51 -12.09
N ARG A 24 -5.48 4.36 -12.32
CA ARG A 24 -6.95 4.19 -12.32
C ARG A 24 -7.48 3.58 -11.01
N HIS A 25 -6.70 3.64 -9.93
CA HIS A 25 -7.16 3.21 -8.60
C HIS A 25 -8.40 4.01 -8.20
N PRO A 26 -9.42 3.40 -7.59
CA PRO A 26 -10.58 4.13 -7.12
C PRO A 26 -10.20 5.18 -6.08
N THR A 27 -10.91 6.31 -6.08
CA THR A 27 -10.75 7.34 -5.04
C THR A 27 -11.17 6.81 -3.66
N LEU A 28 -10.40 7.12 -2.63
CA LEU A 28 -10.71 6.74 -1.25
C LEU A 28 -12.06 7.29 -0.80
N ARG A 29 -12.98 6.39 -0.43
CA ARG A 29 -14.29 6.75 0.13
C ARG A 29 -14.25 6.70 1.66
N PRO A 30 -14.88 7.66 2.34
CA PRO A 30 -15.10 7.57 3.78
C PRO A 30 -15.83 6.27 4.12
N HIS A 31 -15.40 5.60 5.19
CA HIS A 31 -16.03 4.39 5.75
C HIS A 31 -15.91 3.09 4.94
N ASP A 32 -15.38 3.12 3.72
CA ASP A 32 -15.08 1.87 3.00
C ASP A 32 -14.10 1.00 3.80
N ARG A 33 -14.33 -0.32 3.79
CA ARG A 33 -13.35 -1.26 4.32
C ARG A 33 -12.06 -1.13 3.53
N VAL A 34 -10.95 -1.09 4.27
CA VAL A 34 -9.61 -0.95 3.71
C VAL A 34 -9.30 -2.15 2.82
N LEU A 35 -9.67 -3.36 3.25
CA LEU A 35 -9.50 -4.58 2.45
C LEU A 35 -10.20 -4.48 1.08
N HIS A 36 -11.41 -3.92 1.04
CA HIS A 36 -12.15 -3.75 -0.20
C HIS A 36 -11.56 -2.65 -1.09
N HIS A 37 -11.22 -1.50 -0.50
CA HIS A 37 -10.65 -0.36 -1.22
C HIS A 37 -9.33 -0.75 -1.91
N PHE A 38 -8.47 -1.48 -1.19
CA PHE A 38 -7.14 -1.89 -1.65
C PHE A 38 -7.10 -3.28 -2.29
N ARG A 39 -8.24 -3.87 -2.65
CA ARG A 39 -8.28 -5.21 -3.30
C ARG A 39 -7.44 -5.31 -4.57
N PHE A 40 -7.21 -4.19 -5.27
CA PHE A 40 -6.42 -4.15 -6.50
C PHE A 40 -4.91 -4.27 -6.26
N ILE A 41 -4.43 -3.89 -5.07
CA ILE A 41 -3.02 -4.07 -4.70
C ILE A 41 -2.78 -5.41 -4.01
N GLN A 42 -3.83 -6.12 -3.57
CA GLN A 42 -3.72 -7.42 -2.91
C GLN A 42 -2.89 -8.46 -3.69
N PRO A 43 -2.98 -8.58 -5.03
CA PRO A 43 -2.15 -9.51 -5.80
C PRO A 43 -0.64 -9.20 -5.76
N LEU A 44 -0.25 -7.98 -5.40
CA LEU A 44 1.15 -7.56 -5.31
C LEU A 44 1.77 -7.92 -3.95
N LEU A 45 0.94 -8.21 -2.95
CA LEU A 45 1.40 -8.40 -1.58
C LEU A 45 1.80 -9.86 -1.32
N PRO A 46 2.90 -10.10 -0.58
CA PRO A 46 3.28 -11.45 -0.19
C PRO A 46 2.20 -12.05 0.73
N ARG A 47 2.08 -13.38 0.67
CA ARG A 47 1.23 -14.19 1.53
C ARG A 47 2.11 -14.92 2.54
N ASP A 48 1.60 -15.07 3.76
CA ASP A 48 2.22 -15.88 4.80
C ASP A 48 1.70 -17.33 4.79
N GLU A 49 2.04 -18.09 5.84
CA GLU A 49 1.66 -19.50 6.02
C GLU A 49 0.14 -19.71 6.14
N ASP A 50 -0.61 -18.69 6.54
CA ASP A 50 -2.07 -18.71 6.69
C ASP A 50 -2.80 -18.16 5.45
N ASP A 51 -2.07 -17.96 4.34
CA ASP A 51 -2.57 -17.33 3.11
C ASP A 51 -3.01 -15.87 3.29
N LEU A 52 -2.58 -15.24 4.40
CA LEU A 52 -2.89 -13.85 4.70
C LEU A 52 -1.82 -12.93 4.15
N THR A 53 -2.26 -11.76 3.73
CA THR A 53 -1.39 -10.67 3.28
C THR A 53 -1.36 -9.56 4.33
N PRO A 54 -0.33 -8.68 4.33
CA PRO A 54 -0.30 -7.45 5.13
C PRO A 54 -1.61 -6.64 5.09
N LEU A 55 -2.35 -6.68 3.98
CA LEU A 55 -3.63 -5.97 3.86
C LEU A 55 -4.70 -6.49 4.82
N HIS A 56 -4.69 -7.78 5.18
CA HIS A 56 -5.65 -8.37 6.12
C HIS A 56 -5.39 -7.89 7.56
N TYR A 57 -4.12 -7.90 7.97
CA TYR A 57 -3.69 -7.35 9.27
C TYR A 57 -3.97 -5.84 9.35
N TYR A 58 -3.70 -5.13 8.25
CA TYR A 58 -3.95 -3.70 8.18
C TYR A 58 -5.45 -3.35 8.24
N ASP A 59 -6.32 -4.05 7.49
CA ASP A 59 -7.78 -3.85 7.60
C ASP A 59 -8.25 -4.09 9.03
N SER A 60 -7.81 -5.17 9.67
CA SER A 60 -8.18 -5.50 11.06
C SER A 60 -7.80 -4.37 12.03
N ALA A 61 -6.57 -3.86 11.94
CA ALA A 61 -6.11 -2.75 12.78
C ALA A 61 -6.89 -1.45 12.52
N ILE A 62 -7.25 -1.15 11.27
CA ILE A 62 -8.04 0.03 10.92
C ILE A 62 -9.50 -0.10 11.38
N GLN A 63 -10.10 -1.29 11.29
CA GLN A 63 -11.44 -1.54 11.82
C GLN A 63 -11.45 -1.33 13.35
N LEU A 64 -10.46 -1.86 14.06
CA LEU A 64 -10.29 -1.62 15.50
C LEU A 64 -10.15 -0.12 15.78
N ALA A 65 -9.26 0.58 15.07
CA ALA A 65 -9.06 2.02 15.25
C ALA A 65 -10.33 2.84 15.00
N ARG A 66 -11.16 2.46 14.02
CA ARG A 66 -12.41 3.18 13.68
C ARG A 66 -13.55 2.93 14.65
N HIS A 67 -13.65 1.71 15.19
CA HIS A 67 -14.87 1.25 15.84
C HIS A 67 -14.71 0.90 17.33
N ALA A 68 -13.49 0.68 17.81
CA ALA A 68 -13.28 0.40 19.22
C ALA A 68 -13.57 1.64 20.09
N SER A 69 -14.31 1.43 21.18
CA SER A 69 -14.59 2.46 22.18
C SER A 69 -13.35 2.89 22.98
N ARG A 70 -12.30 2.06 22.98
CA ARG A 70 -11.00 2.36 23.61
C ARG A 70 -9.93 2.66 22.59
N GLU A 71 -8.86 3.32 23.04
CA GLU A 71 -7.62 3.46 22.25
C GLU A 71 -7.06 2.07 21.91
N PRO A 72 -6.48 1.88 20.70
CA PRO A 72 -5.70 0.69 20.39
C PRO A 72 -4.62 0.46 21.45
N THR A 73 -4.32 -0.80 21.76
CA THR A 73 -3.15 -1.14 22.56
C THR A 73 -1.88 -0.92 21.73
N GLU A 74 -0.73 -0.87 22.38
CA GLU A 74 0.56 -0.79 21.69
C GLU A 74 0.78 -1.98 20.75
N ALA A 75 0.45 -3.20 21.17
CA ALA A 75 0.55 -4.38 20.32
C ALA A 75 -0.38 -4.30 19.08
N GLU A 76 -1.62 -3.84 19.23
CA GLU A 76 -2.54 -3.63 18.11
C GLU A 76 -2.02 -2.55 17.15
N PHE A 77 -1.44 -1.49 17.73
CA PHE A 77 -0.82 -0.41 16.97
C PHE A 77 0.38 -0.91 16.15
N ASP A 78 1.27 -1.68 16.76
CA ASP A 78 2.47 -2.20 16.12
C ASP A 78 2.15 -3.15 14.97
N ILE A 79 1.17 -4.03 15.15
CA ILE A 79 0.68 -4.91 14.07
C ILE A 79 0.18 -4.06 12.89
N GLY A 80 -0.64 -3.06 13.15
CA GLY A 80 -1.18 -2.18 12.11
C GLY A 80 -0.09 -1.35 11.41
N MET A 81 0.88 -0.83 12.16
CA MET A 81 1.98 -0.04 11.61
C MET A 81 2.96 -0.88 10.80
N ARG A 82 3.26 -2.10 11.25
CA ARG A 82 4.10 -3.04 10.49
C ARG A 82 3.43 -3.43 9.18
N ALA A 83 2.15 -3.77 9.21
CA ALA A 83 1.38 -4.07 8.01
C ALA A 83 1.33 -2.87 7.04
N ALA A 84 1.11 -1.64 7.56
CA ALA A 84 1.15 -0.42 6.77
C ALA A 84 2.53 -0.18 6.12
N TYR A 85 3.60 -0.43 6.87
CA TYR A 85 4.97 -0.34 6.37
C TYR A 85 5.22 -1.35 5.24
N ASP A 86 4.83 -2.60 5.42
CA ASP A 86 5.04 -3.66 4.42
C ASP A 86 4.27 -3.36 3.12
N ILE A 87 3.02 -2.91 3.21
CA ILE A 87 2.24 -2.46 2.04
C ILE A 87 2.95 -1.29 1.35
N SER A 88 3.36 -0.28 2.12
CA SER A 88 4.04 0.90 1.57
C SER A 88 5.36 0.56 0.89
N ARG A 89 6.10 -0.41 1.44
CA ARG A 89 7.37 -0.90 0.88
C ARG A 89 7.13 -1.56 -0.47
N VAL A 90 6.18 -2.49 -0.57
CA VAL A 90 5.84 -3.17 -1.83
C VAL A 90 5.42 -2.15 -2.90
N LEU A 91 4.54 -1.19 -2.57
CA LEU A 91 4.11 -0.19 -3.54
C LEU A 91 5.26 0.71 -4.02
N LYS A 92 6.20 1.07 -3.15
CA LYS A 92 7.40 1.82 -3.53
C LYS A 92 8.32 1.00 -4.44
N GLU A 93 8.51 -0.28 -4.13
CA GLU A 93 9.28 -1.21 -4.96
C GLU A 93 8.67 -1.32 -6.37
N CYS A 94 7.36 -1.58 -6.46
CA CYS A 94 6.65 -1.60 -7.75
C CYS A 94 6.83 -0.29 -8.53
N ARG A 95 6.69 0.86 -7.86
CA ARG A 95 6.89 2.16 -8.50
C ARG A 95 8.32 2.34 -9.02
N MET A 96 9.32 1.89 -8.28
CA MET A 96 10.72 1.97 -8.71
C MET A 96 11.00 1.08 -9.91
N GLU A 97 10.47 -0.14 -9.92
CA GLU A 97 10.57 -1.07 -11.06
C GLU A 97 9.94 -0.47 -12.32
N MET A 98 8.76 0.15 -12.20
CA MET A 98 8.09 0.84 -13.33
C MET A 98 8.95 1.98 -13.89
N LEU A 99 9.58 2.78 -13.03
CA LEU A 99 10.45 3.88 -13.45
C LEU A 99 11.73 3.37 -14.14
N GLN A 100 12.32 2.28 -13.64
CA GLN A 100 13.50 1.67 -14.24
C GLN A 100 13.19 1.01 -15.59
N GLY A 101 12.09 0.26 -15.70
CA GLY A 101 11.66 -0.35 -16.97
C GLY A 101 11.34 0.68 -18.06
N SER A 102 10.78 1.83 -17.65
CA SER A 102 10.51 2.95 -18.56
C SER A 102 11.80 3.55 -19.13
N ASN A 103 12.83 3.73 -18.30
CA ASN A 103 14.11 4.27 -18.74
C ASN A 103 14.87 3.30 -19.66
N ALA A 104 14.87 2.00 -19.34
CA ALA A 104 15.53 0.99 -20.17
C ALA A 104 14.94 0.92 -21.59
N THR A 105 13.64 1.15 -21.74
CA THR A 105 12.96 1.16 -23.05
C THR A 105 13.38 2.36 -23.90
N LEU A 106 13.61 3.52 -23.29
CA LEU A 106 14.03 4.74 -23.99
C LEU A 106 15.49 4.66 -24.48
N ASP A 107 16.41 4.12 -23.66
CA ASP A 107 17.81 3.95 -24.05
C ASP A 107 17.97 3.00 -25.25
N SER A 108 17.13 1.96 -25.31
CA SER A 108 17.11 1.01 -26.43
C SER A 108 16.75 1.69 -27.76
N ILE A 109 15.77 2.60 -27.76
CA ILE A 109 15.32 3.32 -28.95
C ILE A 109 16.35 4.33 -29.44
N VAL A 110 17.07 5.01 -28.53
CA VAL A 110 18.10 5.98 -28.89
C VAL A 110 19.33 5.29 -29.51
N THR A 111 19.63 4.06 -29.10
CA THR A 111 20.81 3.33 -29.59
C THR A 111 20.61 2.79 -31.01
N GLU A 112 19.37 2.50 -31.43
CA GLU A 112 19.05 1.99 -32.78
C GLU A 112 18.97 3.09 -33.87
N GLN A 113 19.00 4.38 -33.50
CA GLN A 113 18.88 5.50 -34.46
C GLN A 113 20.21 6.11 -34.91
N LYS A 114 21.36 5.47 -34.70
CA LYS A 114 22.66 5.98 -35.21
C LYS A 114 22.85 5.56 -36.68
N PRO A 115 22.71 6.45 -37.68
CA PRO A 115 22.99 6.08 -39.06
C PRO A 115 24.51 6.03 -39.26
N THR A 116 24.99 4.97 -39.92
CA THR A 116 26.33 4.91 -40.51
C THR A 116 26.22 5.19 -41.99
#